data_AF-X0ZIG1-F1
#
_entry.id   AF-X0ZIG1-F1
#
_cell.length_a   1.000
_cell.length_b   1.000
_cell.length_c   1.000
_cell.angle_alpha   90.00
_cell.angle_beta   90.00
_cell.angle_gamma   90.00
#
_symmetry.space_group_name_H-M   'P 1'
#
loop_
_entity.id
_entity.type
_entity.pdbx_description
1 polymer ?
#
loop_
_entity_poly.entity_id
_entity_poly.type
_entity_poly.pdbx_seq_one_letter_code
_entity_poly.pdbx_strand_id
1 'polypeptide(L)'
;MRFDRRALGLGLPLKKLPVLLLAAVVGMVIYGALFVTSAAGREGAPLATKHLLWAILGIATFFAVFAFDFRIYLQLSPMLFGAVLVALAGVLFMPAVKGAHSWFPLGPVKVQPSEFAKITYIL
;
A
#
# COMPACT_ATOMS: atom_id res chain seq x y z
N MET A 1 8.84 -24.10 -20.27
CA MET A 1 8.64 -22.69 -19.88
C MET A 1 8.15 -21.91 -21.09
N ARG A 2 6.84 -21.68 -21.22
CA ARG A 2 6.29 -20.81 -22.28
C ARG A 2 6.08 -19.43 -21.66
N PHE A 3 7.00 -18.51 -21.97
CA PHE A 3 6.81 -17.09 -21.71
C PHE A 3 5.74 -16.59 -22.71
N ASP A 4 4.52 -16.41 -22.19
CA ASP A 4 3.38 -15.99 -22.99
C ASP A 4 3.49 -14.49 -23.34
N ARG A 5 3.11 -14.15 -24.57
CA ARG A 5 3.44 -12.89 -25.28
C ARG A 5 2.64 -11.66 -24.84
N ARG A 6 2.31 -11.51 -23.55
CA ARG A 6 1.44 -10.42 -23.03
C ARG A 6 2.20 -9.26 -22.37
N ALA A 7 3.49 -9.10 -22.67
CA ALA A 7 4.35 -8.15 -21.97
C ALA A 7 4.05 -6.66 -22.27
N LEU A 8 3.23 -6.35 -23.28
CA LEU A 8 2.74 -4.98 -23.55
C LEU A 8 1.25 -4.93 -23.92
N GLY A 9 0.52 -5.97 -23.49
CA GLY A 9 -0.93 -6.12 -23.60
C GLY A 9 -1.41 -6.63 -22.25
N LEU A 10 -1.77 -5.67 -21.37
CA LEU A 10 -1.72 -5.73 -19.90
C LEU A 10 -2.32 -6.98 -19.21
N GLY A 11 -3.02 -7.86 -19.92
CA GLY A 11 -3.36 -9.21 -19.48
C GLY A 11 -4.21 -9.27 -18.21
N LEU A 12 -4.67 -8.11 -17.72
CA LEU A 12 -5.38 -7.98 -16.46
C LEU A 12 -6.63 -8.85 -16.56
N PRO A 13 -6.85 -9.76 -15.60
CA PRO A 13 -8.08 -10.55 -15.58
C PRO A 13 -9.24 -9.66 -15.15
N LEU A 14 -9.66 -8.72 -16.00
CA LEU A 14 -10.67 -7.69 -15.71
C LEU A 14 -12.00 -8.30 -15.25
N LYS A 15 -12.33 -9.51 -15.75
CA LYS A 15 -13.51 -10.28 -15.31
C LYS A 15 -13.46 -10.73 -13.84
N LYS A 16 -12.27 -10.78 -13.24
CA LYS A 16 -12.05 -11.15 -11.84
C LYS A 16 -11.95 -9.94 -10.92
N LEU A 17 -12.10 -8.72 -11.44
CA LEU A 17 -12.04 -7.52 -10.61
C LEU A 17 -13.28 -7.45 -9.72
N PRO A 18 -13.12 -7.27 -8.39
CA PRO A 18 -14.24 -7.07 -7.49
C PRO A 18 -14.74 -5.63 -7.59
N VAL A 19 -15.49 -5.32 -8.65
CA VAL A 19 -15.92 -3.95 -8.99
C VAL A 19 -16.68 -3.27 -7.83
N LEU A 20 -17.52 -4.03 -7.11
CA LEU A 20 -18.23 -3.52 -5.94
C LEU A 20 -17.29 -3.06 -4.82
N LEU A 21 -16.25 -3.84 -4.51
CA LEU A 21 -15.26 -3.48 -3.48
C LEU A 21 -14.45 -2.26 -3.91
N LEU A 22 -14.06 -2.19 -5.19
CA LEU A 22 -13.34 -1.03 -5.72
C LEU A 22 -14.21 0.23 -5.65
N ALA A 23 -15.49 0.15 -6.02
CA ALA A 23 -16.42 1.27 -5.90
C ALA A 23 -16.59 1.72 -4.44
N ALA A 24 -16.69 0.77 -3.49
CA ALA A 24 -16.77 1.08 -2.07
C ALA A 24 -15.50 1.76 -1.55
N VAL A 25 -14.31 1.29 -1.94
CA VAL A 25 -13.02 1.91 -1.57
C VAL A 25 -12.92 3.32 -2.13
N VAL A 26 -13.26 3.53 -3.41
CA VAL A 26 -13.27 4.87 -4.02
C VAL A 26 -14.25 5.79 -3.29
N GLY A 27 -15.46 5.30 -2.96
CA GLY A 27 -16.43 6.04 -2.16
C GLY A 27 -15.89 6.43 -0.78
N MET A 28 -15.22 5.51 -0.08
CA MET A 28 -14.57 5.80 1.20
C MET A 28 -13.45 6.82 1.09
N VAL A 29 -12.62 6.77 0.04
CA VAL A 29 -11.56 7.77 -0.19
C VAL A 29 -12.15 9.16 -0.43
N ILE A 30 -13.20 9.27 -1.25
CA ILE A 30 -13.89 10.55 -1.50
C ILE A 30 -14.49 11.08 -0.19
N TYR A 31 -15.19 10.24 0.56
CA TYR A 31 -15.76 10.60 1.85
C TYR A 31 -14.68 11.06 2.83
N GLY A 32 -13.56 10.34 2.91
CA GLY A 32 -12.40 10.70 3.75
C GLY A 32 -11.79 12.05 3.36
N ALA A 33 -11.64 12.32 2.07
CA ALA A 33 -11.14 13.61 1.59
C ALA A 33 -12.07 14.77 2.00
N LEU A 34 -13.39 14.61 1.84
CA LEU A 34 -14.38 15.60 2.26
C LEU A 34 -14.34 15.82 3.78
N PHE A 35 -14.28 14.73 4.55
CA PHE A 35 -14.19 14.79 6.00
C PHE A 35 -12.94 15.54 6.47
N VAL A 36 -11.78 15.26 5.89
CA VAL A 36 -10.52 15.95 6.21
C VAL A 36 -10.59 17.44 5.89
N THR A 37 -11.18 17.83 4.74
CA THR A 37 -11.35 19.25 4.41
C THR A 37 -12.22 20.00 5.42
N SER A 38 -13.24 19.33 5.97
CA SER A 38 -14.15 19.91 6.95
C SER A 38 -13.53 19.97 8.36
N ALA A 39 -12.87 18.89 8.79
CA ALA A 39 -12.41 18.74 10.17
C ALA A 39 -11.09 19.49 10.48
N ALA A 40 -10.22 19.70 9.50
CA ALA A 40 -8.87 20.23 9.74
C ALA A 40 -8.73 21.76 9.52
N GLY A 41 -9.83 22.48 9.30
CA GLY A 41 -9.82 23.94 9.16
C GLY A 41 -8.88 24.41 8.06
N ARG A 42 -7.93 25.32 8.37
CA ARG A 42 -6.96 25.87 7.40
C ARG A 42 -6.03 24.80 6.80
N GLU A 43 -5.79 23.70 7.51
CA GLU A 43 -4.97 22.58 7.04
C GLU A 43 -5.79 21.56 6.23
N GLY A 44 -7.12 21.74 6.11
CA GLY A 44 -8.00 20.80 5.43
C GLY A 44 -7.64 20.57 3.97
N ALA A 45 -7.42 21.63 3.19
CA ALA A 45 -7.10 21.50 1.77
C ALA A 45 -5.72 20.86 1.50
N PRO A 46 -4.63 21.27 2.18
CA PRO A 46 -3.34 20.58 2.07
C PRO A 46 -3.40 19.10 2.46
N LEU A 47 -4.10 18.78 3.55
CA LEU A 47 -4.17 17.41 4.08
C LEU A 47 -5.04 16.51 3.20
N ALA A 48 -6.13 17.04 2.63
CA ALA A 48 -6.96 16.34 1.65
C ALA A 48 -6.20 16.09 0.34
N THR A 49 -5.42 17.06 -0.14
CA THR A 49 -4.54 16.86 -1.31
C THR A 49 -3.56 15.73 -1.05
N LYS A 50 -2.90 15.73 0.12
CA LYS A 50 -2.01 14.64 0.52
C LYS A 50 -2.75 13.29 0.58
N HIS A 51 -3.96 13.25 1.13
CA HIS A 51 -4.78 12.04 1.20
C HIS A 51 -5.07 11.47 -0.20
N LEU A 52 -5.47 12.32 -1.15
CA LEU A 52 -5.73 11.92 -2.54
C LEU A 52 -4.46 11.42 -3.25
N LEU A 53 -3.31 12.07 -3.03
CA LEU A 53 -2.03 11.61 -3.57
C LEU A 53 -1.67 10.20 -3.08
N TRP A 54 -1.83 9.93 -1.78
CA TRP A 54 -1.62 8.58 -1.24
C TRP A 54 -2.65 7.57 -1.76
N ALA A 55 -3.90 7.98 -1.95
CA ALA A 55 -4.92 7.11 -2.53
C ALA A 55 -4.60 6.72 -3.97
N ILE A 56 -4.16 7.67 -4.80
CA ILE A 56 -3.73 7.41 -6.18
C ILE A 56 -2.54 6.44 -6.19
N LEU A 57 -1.53 6.66 -5.33
CA LEU A 57 -0.39 5.75 -5.21
C LEU A 57 -0.82 4.34 -4.76
N GLY A 58 -1.77 4.24 -3.83
CA GLY A 58 -2.35 2.98 -3.38
C GLY A 58 -3.09 2.24 -4.50
N ILE A 59 -3.90 2.95 -5.29
CA ILE A 59 -4.61 2.38 -6.46
C ILE A 59 -3.62 1.90 -7.52
N ALA A 60 -2.60 2.69 -7.84
CA ALA A 60 -1.54 2.29 -8.75
C ALA A 60 -0.81 1.03 -8.26
N THR A 61 -0.50 0.97 -6.96
CA THR A 61 0.13 -0.20 -6.33
C THR A 61 -0.78 -1.43 -6.39
N PHE A 62 -2.09 -1.27 -6.17
CA PHE A 62 -3.07 -2.34 -6.31
C PHE A 62 -3.05 -2.95 -7.72
N PHE A 63 -3.11 -2.12 -8.76
CA PHE A 63 -3.06 -2.61 -10.14
C PHE A 63 -1.72 -3.26 -10.49
N ALA A 64 -0.61 -2.72 -9.98
CA ALA A 64 0.71 -3.33 -10.14
C ALA A 64 0.74 -4.73 -9.51
N VAL A 65 0.24 -4.90 -8.28
CA VAL A 65 0.21 -6.20 -7.59
C VAL A 65 -0.76 -7.17 -8.27
N PHE A 66 -1.94 -6.70 -8.65
CA PHE A 66 -2.99 -7.49 -9.32
C PHE A 66 -2.59 -8.02 -10.69
N ALA A 67 -1.61 -7.39 -11.35
CA ALA A 67 -1.10 -7.83 -12.64
C ALA A 67 -0.28 -9.13 -12.58
N PHE A 68 0.25 -9.51 -11.41
CA PHE A 68 1.07 -10.71 -11.25
C PHE A 68 0.27 -11.90 -10.69
N ASP A 69 0.73 -13.11 -11.00
CA ASP A 69 0.12 -14.35 -10.48
C ASP A 69 0.36 -14.49 -8.96
N PHE A 70 -0.71 -14.80 -8.23
CA PHE A 70 -0.67 -15.03 -6.79
C PHE A 70 0.37 -16.07 -6.36
N ARG A 71 0.64 -17.07 -7.21
CA ARG A 71 1.63 -18.13 -6.95
C ARG A 71 3.04 -17.59 -6.75
N ILE A 72 3.40 -16.50 -7.42
CA ILE A 72 4.72 -15.87 -7.29
C ILE A 72 4.89 -15.32 -5.86
N TYR A 73 3.85 -14.68 -5.32
CA TYR A 73 3.88 -14.14 -3.96
C TYR A 73 3.96 -15.25 -2.91
N LEU A 74 3.27 -16.37 -3.10
CA LEU A 74 3.38 -17.54 -2.21
C LEU A 74 4.81 -18.11 -2.17
N GLN A 75 5.47 -18.21 -3.32
CA GLN A 75 6.85 -18.71 -3.40
C GLN A 75 7.85 -17.76 -2.74
N LEU A 76 7.61 -16.46 -2.83
CA LEU A 76 8.45 -15.44 -2.21
C LEU A 76 8.13 -15.20 -0.73
N SER A 77 6.98 -15.70 -0.23
CA SER A 77 6.50 -15.41 1.14
C SER A 77 7.56 -15.64 2.22
N PRO A 78 8.26 -16.80 2.30
CA PRO A 78 9.25 -17.03 3.36
C PRO A 78 10.40 -16.01 3.33
N MET A 79 10.84 -15.62 2.13
CA MET A 79 11.91 -14.63 1.96
C MET A 79 11.42 -13.23 2.34
N LEU A 80 10.21 -12.85 1.90
CA LEU A 80 9.61 -11.55 2.22
C LEU A 80 9.35 -11.42 3.72
N PHE A 81 8.85 -12.48 4.36
CA PHE A 81 8.63 -12.52 5.80
C PHE A 81 9.94 -12.35 6.56
N GLY A 82 11.00 -13.08 6.19
CA GLY A 82 12.33 -12.91 6.78
C GLY A 82 12.88 -11.48 6.64
N ALA A 83 12.74 -10.87 5.45
CA ALA A 83 13.15 -9.50 5.22
C ALA A 83 12.37 -8.49 6.09
N VAL A 84 11.06 -8.71 6.28
CA VAL A 84 10.23 -7.86 7.14
C VAL A 84 10.59 -8.00 8.61
N LEU A 85 10.94 -9.20 9.09
CA LEU A 85 11.43 -9.39 10.47
C LEU A 85 12.71 -8.60 10.72
N VAL A 86 13.64 -8.60 9.76
CA VAL A 86 14.86 -7.77 9.84
C VAL A 86 14.49 -6.29 9.85
N ALA A 87 13.55 -5.86 9.01
CA ALA A 87 13.09 -4.47 8.99
C ALA A 87 12.41 -4.06 10.31
N LEU A 88 11.63 -4.94 10.93
CA LEU A 88 11.02 -4.73 12.25
C LEU A 88 12.07 -4.62 13.36
N ALA A 89 13.11 -5.45 13.34
CA ALA A 89 14.22 -5.30 14.26
C ALA A 89 14.96 -3.97 14.01
N GLY A 90 15.18 -3.61 12.74
CA GLY A 90 15.86 -2.38 12.34
C GLY A 90 15.14 -1.10 12.77
N VAL A 91 13.80 -1.09 12.75
CA VAL A 91 13.03 0.11 13.08
C VAL A 91 13.13 0.50 14.55
N LEU A 92 13.51 -0.43 15.44
CA LEU A 92 13.73 -0.16 16.86
C LEU A 92 14.89 0.82 17.11
N PHE A 93 15.82 0.92 16.16
CA PHE A 93 16.96 1.85 16.24
C PHE A 93 16.66 3.23 15.64
N MET A 94 15.49 3.43 15.02
CA MET A 94 15.11 4.72 14.42
C MET A 94 14.57 5.69 15.48
N PRO A 95 14.47 7.00 15.21
CA PRO A 95 13.91 7.95 16.17
C PRO A 95 12.45 7.62 16.54
N ALA A 96 12.12 7.73 17.82
CA ALA A 96 10.75 7.54 18.29
C ALA A 96 9.82 8.66 17.78
N VAL A 97 8.65 8.29 17.27
CA VAL A 97 7.57 9.22 16.92
C VAL A 97 6.43 8.96 17.88
N LYS A 98 6.06 9.97 18.69
CA LYS A 98 5.05 9.84 19.76
C LYS A 98 5.37 8.72 20.77
N GLY A 99 6.65 8.57 21.13
CA GLY A 99 7.10 7.56 22.10
C GLY A 99 7.25 6.13 21.56
N ALA A 100 7.02 5.90 20.27
CA ALA A 100 7.17 4.58 19.65
C ALA A 100 8.18 4.58 18.50
N HIS A 101 9.01 3.53 18.45
CA HIS A 101 9.97 3.26 17.37
C HIS A 101 9.28 2.42 16.28
N SER A 102 8.68 3.07 15.29
CA SER A 102 7.87 2.37 14.29
C SER A 102 8.04 2.86 12.86
N TRP A 103 8.80 3.94 12.63
CA TRP A 103 8.91 4.58 11.31
C TRP A 103 10.34 4.68 10.83
N PHE A 104 10.58 4.28 9.59
CA PHE A 104 11.78 4.65 8.84
C PHE A 104 11.56 6.02 8.16
N PRO A 105 12.30 7.07 8.57
CA PRO A 105 12.18 8.38 7.95
C PRO A 105 12.98 8.43 6.63
N LEU A 106 12.29 8.27 5.50
CA LEU A 106 12.86 8.38 4.15
C LEU A 106 12.52 9.76 3.57
N GLY A 107 13.04 10.81 4.21
CA GLY A 107 12.80 12.21 3.83
C GLY A 107 11.30 12.59 3.93
N PRO A 108 10.62 12.91 2.80
CA PRO A 108 9.21 13.31 2.82
C PRO A 108 8.24 12.14 3.09
N VAL A 109 8.72 10.90 2.96
CA VAL A 109 7.94 9.68 3.17
C VAL A 109 8.40 8.98 4.44
N LYS A 110 7.46 8.45 5.20
CA LYS A 110 7.74 7.57 6.33
C LYS A 110 7.21 6.19 6.00
N VAL A 111 8.07 5.18 6.11
CA VAL A 111 7.71 3.79 5.82
C VAL A 111 7.60 3.04 7.13
N GLN A 112 6.47 2.36 7.32
CA GLN A 112 6.19 1.58 8.51
C GLN A 112 6.33 0.09 8.20
N PRO A 113 7.32 -0.63 8.76
CA PRO A 113 7.54 -2.05 8.46
C PRO A 113 6.36 -2.94 8.85
N SER A 114 5.60 -2.57 9.88
CA SER A 114 4.44 -3.33 10.34
C SER A 114 3.33 -3.44 9.29
N GLU A 115 3.26 -2.51 8.33
CA GLU A 115 2.30 -2.62 7.22
C GLU A 115 2.63 -3.81 6.31
N PHE A 116 3.92 -4.01 6.01
CA PHE A 116 4.40 -5.16 5.23
C PHE A 116 4.34 -6.47 6.03
N ALA A 117 4.49 -6.39 7.36
CA ALA A 117 4.40 -7.56 8.24
C ALA A 117 3.02 -8.21 8.18
N LYS A 118 1.94 -7.41 8.16
CA LYS A 118 0.58 -7.94 8.04
C LYS A 118 0.38 -8.74 6.75
N ILE A 119 0.91 -8.25 5.63
CA ILE A 119 0.75 -8.90 4.33
C ILE A 119 1.58 -10.19 4.28
N THR A 120 2.87 -10.11 4.62
CA THR A 120 3.80 -11.25 4.56
C THR A 120 3.48 -12.34 5.57
N TYR A 121 2.82 -12.01 6.68
CA TYR A 121 2.34 -12.99 7.65
C TYR A 121 1.12 -13.80 7.15
N ILE A 122 0.27 -13.20 6.31
CA ILE A 122 -0.94 -13.85 5.76
C ILE A 122 -0.62 -14.67 4.51
N LEU A 123 0.39 -14.25 3.72
CA LEU A 123 0.85 -14.92 2.49
C LEU A 123 1.47 -16.28 2.79
#